data_AF-A0AAW6SW64-F1
#
_entry.id   AF-A0AAW6SW64-F1
#
_cell.length_a   1.000
_cell.length_b   1.000
_cell.length_c   1.000
_cell.angle_alpha   90.00
_cell.angle_beta   90.00
_cell.angle_gamma   90.00
#
_symmetry.space_group_name_H-M   'P 1'
#
loop_
_entity.id
_entity.type
_entity.pdbx_description
1 polymer ?
#
loop_
_entity_poly.entity_id
_entity_poly.type
_entity_poly.pdbx_seq_one_letter_code
_entity_poly.pdbx_strand_id
1 'polypeptide(L)' 'MEMMWIAIGLIGDVYFIGEGLKNFKIPNVKGLLERLDENDEHELLNEKDIHYFIGISKEDAQALLKEHPSIPHI' A
#
# COMPACT_ATOMS: atom_id res chain seq x y z
N MET A 1 1.80 22.10 -39.96
CA MET A 1 0.48 21.52 -39.60
C MET A 1 0.65 20.26 -38.75
N GLU A 2 1.51 19.31 -39.12
CA GLU A 2 1.80 18.09 -38.32
C GLU A 2 2.18 18.36 -36.86
N MET A 3 3.17 19.24 -36.62
CA MET A 3 3.62 19.56 -35.26
C MET A 3 2.53 20.19 -34.38
N MET A 4 1.56 20.87 -34.99
CA MET A 4 0.42 21.46 -34.27
C MET A 4 -0.52 20.37 -33.76
N TRP A 5 -0.80 19.35 -34.57
CA TRP A 5 -1.62 18.22 -34.17
C TRP A 5 -0.97 17.37 -33.09
N ILE A 6 0.36 17.17 -33.18
CA ILE A 6 1.13 16.47 -32.13
C ILE A 6 1.06 17.24 -30.80
N ALA A 7 1.21 18.57 -30.84
CA ALA A 7 1.14 19.40 -29.63
C ALA A 7 -0.26 19.36 -28.98
N ILE A 8 -1.32 19.40 -29.80
CA ILE A 8 -2.70 19.29 -29.32
C ILE A 8 -2.96 17.91 -28.70
N GLY A 9 -2.46 16.84 -29.33
CA GLY A 9 -2.57 15.47 -28.82
C GLY A 9 -1.93 15.32 -27.44
N LEU A 10 -0.68 15.79 -27.28
CA LEU A 10 0.04 15.73 -26.00
C LEU A 10 -0.67 16.51 -24.88
N ILE A 11 -1.17 17.71 -25.16
CA ILE A 11 -1.91 18.50 -24.17
C ILE A 11 -3.23 17.79 -23.79
N GLY A 12 -3.91 17.21 -24.79
CA GLY A 12 -5.11 16.41 -24.58
C GLY A 12 -4.86 15.21 -23.68
N ASP A 13 -3.83 14.40 -23.98
CA ASP A 13 -3.50 13.20 -23.22
C ASP A 13 -3.20 13.52 -21.76
N VAL A 14 -2.40 14.56 -21.48
CA VAL A 14 -2.09 15.00 -20.12
C VAL A 14 -3.35 15.47 -19.39
N TYR A 15 -4.23 16.22 -20.07
CA TYR A 15 -5.49 16.70 -19.50
C TYR A 15 -6.43 15.53 -19.16
N PHE A 16 -6.62 14.58 -20.09
CA PHE A 16 -7.50 13.43 -19.88
C PHE A 16 -6.97 12.46 -18.83
N ILE A 17 -5.66 12.22 -18.76
CA ILE A 17 -5.06 11.42 -17.70
C ILE A 17 -5.28 12.11 -16.34
N GLY A 18 -5.05 13.43 -16.26
CA GLY A 18 -5.29 14.21 -15.05
C GLY A 18 -6.75 14.18 -14.58
N GLU A 19 -7.69 14.42 -15.49
CA GLU A 19 -9.13 14.38 -15.19
C GLU A 19 -9.63 12.96 -14.86
N GLY A 20 -9.07 11.94 -15.53
CA GLY A 20 -9.34 10.54 -15.26
C GLY A 20 -8.91 10.12 -13.85
N LEU A 21 -7.73 10.58 -13.40
CA LEU A 21 -7.24 10.34 -12.04
C LEU A 21 -8.04 11.10 -10.97
N LYS A 22 -8.47 12.34 -11.23
CA LYS A 22 -9.28 13.12 -10.29
C LYS A 22 -10.62 12.46 -9.96
N ASN A 23 -11.24 11.80 -10.94
CA ASN A 23 -12.51 11.09 -10.76
C ASN A 23 -12.33 9.58 -10.50
N PHE A 24 -11.10 9.12 -10.35
CA PHE A 24 -10.78 7.75 -10.00
C PHE A 24 -11.14 7.54 -8.52
N LYS A 25 -12.43 7.30 -8.27
CA LYS A 25 -12.93 6.90 -6.95
C LYS A 25 -12.41 5.49 -6.67
N ILE A 26 -11.25 5.40 -6.03
CA ILE A 26 -10.82 4.13 -5.46
C ILE A 26 -11.63 3.94 -4.18
N PRO A 27 -12.53 2.95 -4.09
CA PRO A 27 -13.48 2.86 -2.98
C PRO A 27 -12.83 2.51 -1.63
N ASN A 28 -11.50 2.38 -1.54
CA ASN A 28 -10.82 2.07 -0.29
C ASN A 28 -9.29 2.31 -0.32
N VAL A 29 -8.81 3.41 -0.89
CA VAL A 29 -7.38 3.76 -0.79
C VAL A 29 -7.24 4.97 0.11
N LYS A 30 -6.87 4.70 1.38
CA LYS A 30 -6.26 5.70 2.26
C LYS A 30 -5.22 6.47 1.45
N GLY A 31 -5.34 7.79 1.41
CA GLY A 31 -4.50 8.64 0.56
C GLY A 31 -3.02 8.43 0.85
N LEU A 32 -2.15 8.64 -0.14
CA LEU A 32 -0.69 8.52 0.05
C LEU A 32 -0.16 9.47 1.14
N LEU A 33 -0.85 10.59 1.38
CA LEU A 33 -0.60 11.51 2.49
C LEU A 33 -1.17 11.01 3.83
N GLU A 34 -2.26 10.24 3.81
CA GLU A 34 -2.89 9.65 5.01
C GLU A 34 -2.05 8.49 5.56
N ARG A 35 -1.37 7.74 4.67
CA ARG A 35 -0.35 6.73 5.02
C ARG A 35 0.92 7.31 5.66
N LEU A 36 1.17 8.61 5.46
CA LEU A 36 2.33 9.31 6.04
C LEU A 36 1.98 10.01 7.37
N ASP A 37 0.68 10.11 7.69
CA ASP A 37 0.13 10.70 8.92
C ASP A 37 -0.40 9.62 9.89
N GLU A 38 -0.09 8.35 9.63
CA GLU A 38 -0.32 7.25 10.57
C GLU A 38 0.73 7.35 11.68
N ASN A 39 0.42 8.17 12.68
CA ASN A 39 0.97 8.03 14.03
C ASN A 39 0.64 6.63 14.52
N ASP A 40 1.57 5.68 14.33
CA ASP A 40 1.67 4.40 15.05
C ASP A 40 0.35 3.63 15.23
N GLU A 41 -0.50 3.56 14.20
CA GLU A 41 -1.59 2.58 14.21
C GLU A 41 -0.97 1.18 14.12
N HIS A 42 -0.89 0.50 15.26
CA HIS A 42 -0.42 -0.88 15.33
C HIS A 42 -1.41 -1.78 14.60
N GLU A 43 -1.04 -2.24 13.40
CA GLU A 43 -1.86 -3.20 12.65
C GLU A 43 -1.79 -4.60 13.28
N LEU A 44 -2.93 -5.28 13.31
CA LEU A 44 -3.01 -6.68 13.74
C LEU A 44 -2.50 -7.57 12.61
N LEU A 45 -1.59 -8.48 12.95
CA LEU A 45 -1.02 -9.44 12.01
C LEU A 45 -1.49 -10.86 12.33
N ASN A 46 -1.84 -11.63 11.30
CA ASN A 46 -2.14 -13.05 11.47
C ASN A 46 -0.88 -13.80 11.91
N GLU A 47 -0.97 -14.63 12.95
CA GLU A 47 0.13 -15.44 13.46
C GLU A 47 0.84 -16.23 12.35
N LYS A 48 0.07 -16.73 11.37
CA LYS A 48 0.62 -17.52 10.25
C LYS A 48 1.51 -16.69 9.34
N ASP A 49 1.34 -15.37 9.30
CA ASP A 49 2.01 -14.44 8.39
C ASP A 49 3.15 -13.68 9.08
N ILE A 50 3.35 -13.88 10.40
CA ILE A 50 4.39 -13.19 11.18
C ILE A 50 5.81 -13.41 10.62
N HIS A 51 6.09 -14.64 10.16
CA HIS A 51 7.37 -15.03 9.57
C HIS A 51 7.73 -14.18 8.34
N TYR A 52 6.72 -13.78 7.55
CA TYR A 52 6.90 -12.92 6.37
C TYR A 52 7.28 -11.49 6.77
N PHE A 53 6.67 -10.96 7.82
CA PHE A 53 6.92 -9.58 8.29
C PHE A 53 8.27 -9.41 8.98
N ILE A 54 8.70 -10.39 9.78
CA ILE A 54 9.97 -10.32 10.52
C ILE A 54 11.14 -10.92 9.75
N GLY A 55 10.89 -11.57 8.60
CA GLY A 55 11.92 -12.06 7.69
C GLY A 55 12.64 -13.32 8.19
N ILE A 56 11.93 -14.25 8.83
CA ILE A 56 12.49 -15.52 9.31
C ILE A 56 11.73 -16.73 8.75
N SER A 57 12.25 -17.94 8.97
CA SER A 57 11.56 -19.16 8.56
C SER A 57 10.26 -19.35 9.35
N LYS A 58 9.32 -20.10 8.78
CA LYS A 58 8.05 -20.40 9.45
C LYS A 58 8.27 -21.21 10.73
N GLU A 59 9.25 -22.10 10.72
CA GLU A 59 9.64 -22.94 11.85
C GLU A 59 10.21 -22.11 13.00
N ASP A 60 11.08 -21.14 12.70
CA ASP A 60 11.66 -20.25 13.70
C ASP A 60 10.59 -19.34 14.31
N ALA A 61 9.68 -18.82 13.49
CA ALA A 61 8.55 -18.04 13.98
C ALA A 61 7.67 -18.83 14.96
N GLN A 62 7.40 -20.11 14.68
CA GLN A 62 6.68 -20.99 15.58
C GLN A 62 7.45 -21.30 16.87
N ALA A 63 8.78 -21.42 16.80
CA ALA A 63 9.61 -21.59 17.99
C ALA A 63 9.52 -20.36 18.90
N LEU A 64 9.63 -19.15 18.33
CA LEU A 64 9.52 -17.89 19.06
C LEU A 64 8.17 -17.73 19.77
N LEU A 65 7.06 -18.09 19.12
CA LEU A 65 5.73 -18.04 19.72
C LEU A 65 5.57 -19.01 20.90
N LYS A 66 6.23 -20.17 20.83
CA LYS A 66 6.25 -21.15 21.94
C LYS A 66 7.14 -20.71 23.09
N GLU A 67 8.29 -20.12 22.79
CA GLU A 67 9.25 -19.62 23.80
C GLU A 67 8.73 -18.38 24.54
N HIS A 68 7.94 -17.56 23.85
CA HIS A 68 7.38 -16.31 24.38
C HIS A 68 5.85 -16.29 24.33
N PRO A 69 5.16 -17.10 25.16
CA PRO A 69 3.69 -17.15 25.18
C PRO A 69 3.03 -15.85 25.68
N SER A 70 3.82 -14.93 26.22
CA SER A 70 3.38 -13.60 26.66
C SER A 70 3.18 -12.59 25.53
N ILE A 71 3.58 -12.93 24.29
CA ILE A 71 3.29 -12.10 23.12
C ILE A 71 1.76 -11.96 23.01
N PRO A 72 1.21 -10.76 22.74
CA PRO A 72 -0.23 -10.60 22.54
C PRO A 72 -0.74 -11.46 21.38
N HIS A 73 -1.72 -12.32 21.65
CA HIS A 73 -2.45 -13.11 20.64
C HIS A 73 -3.89 -12.58 20.56
N ILE A 74 -4.39 -12.28 19.37
CA ILE A 74 -5.78 -11.84 19.13
C ILE A 74 -6.36 -12.64 17.98
#